data_AF-A0A067MFW1-F1
#
_entry.id   AF-A0A067MFW1-F1
#
_cell.length_a   1.000
_cell.length_b   1.000
_cell.length_c   1.000
_cell.angle_alpha   90.00
_cell.angle_beta   90.00
_cell.angle_gamma   90.00
#
_symmetry.space_group_name_H-M   'P 1'
#
loop_
_entity.id
_entity.type
_entity.pdbx_description
1 polymer ?
#
loop_
_entity_poly.entity_id
_entity_poly.type
_entity_poly.pdbx_seq_one_letter_code
_entity_poly.pdbx_strand_id
1 'polypeptide(L)'
;MADPNQDAFMHLNNFLARHKVPLHSVIEWSENTPNGLVWHAQLLILGYIYGGRGWTKMLAKNQAAAGALYVLRGSYSGIAN
;
A
#
# COMPACT_ATOMS: atom_id res chain seq x y z
N MET A 1 -0.74 17.21 -13.03
CA MET A 1 -1.67 16.35 -12.26
C MET A 1 -0.81 15.54 -11.30
N ALA A 2 -0.97 15.71 -9.99
CA ALA A 2 -0.29 14.84 -9.01
C ALA A 2 -0.87 13.43 -9.16
N ASP A 3 -0.02 12.41 -9.30
CA ASP A 3 -0.48 11.02 -9.36
C ASP A 3 -1.19 10.72 -8.03
N PRO A 4 -2.47 10.31 -8.01
CA PRO A 4 -3.18 10.01 -6.76
C PRO A 4 -2.50 8.88 -5.96
N ASN A 5 -1.61 8.12 -6.59
CA ASN A 5 -0.77 7.13 -5.93
C ASN A 5 0.53 7.73 -5.38
N GLN A 6 0.97 8.93 -5.77
CA GLN A 6 2.33 9.41 -5.51
C GLN A 6 2.72 9.46 -4.03
N ASP A 7 1.75 9.50 -3.12
CA ASP A 7 1.96 9.54 -1.67
C ASP A 7 1.08 8.55 -0.89
N ALA A 8 0.52 7.55 -1.57
CA ALA A 8 -0.42 6.61 -0.95
C ALA A 8 0.21 5.87 0.25
N PHE A 9 1.50 5.56 0.19
CA PHE A 9 2.22 4.94 1.31
C PHE A 9 2.35 5.88 2.51
N MET A 10 2.59 7.19 2.30
CA MET A 10 2.60 8.18 3.38
C MET A 10 1.21 8.33 4.00
N HIS A 11 0.17 8.40 3.18
CA HIS A 11 -1.21 8.49 3.65
C HIS A 11 -1.63 7.25 4.46
N LEU A 12 -1.17 6.06 4.05
CA LEU A 12 -1.37 4.82 4.79
C LEU A 12 -0.68 4.90 6.15
N ASN A 13 0.61 5.26 6.20
CA ASN A 13 1.33 5.36 7.47
C ASN A 13 0.66 6.33 8.46
N ASN A 14 0.20 7.48 7.98
CA ASN A 14 -0.52 8.45 8.81
C ASN A 14 -1.87 7.88 9.32
N PHE A 15 -2.60 7.15 8.47
CA PHE A 15 -3.83 6.48 8.87
C PHE A 15 -3.56 5.42 9.95
N LEU A 16 -2.60 4.55 9.72
CA LEU A 16 -2.23 3.49 10.66
C LEU A 16 -1.80 4.05 12.01
N ALA A 17 -0.97 5.11 12.02
CA ALA A 17 -0.55 5.80 13.23
C ALA A 17 -1.74 6.39 14.00
N ARG A 18 -2.67 7.07 13.31
CA ARG A 18 -3.88 7.65 13.93
C ARG A 18 -4.77 6.59 14.58
N HIS A 19 -4.90 5.42 13.95
CA HIS A 19 -5.74 4.32 14.43
C HIS A 19 -4.98 3.32 15.32
N LYS A 20 -3.70 3.59 15.65
CA LYS A 20 -2.81 2.70 16.41
C LYS A 20 -2.74 1.27 15.83
N VAL A 21 -2.82 1.17 14.51
CA VAL A 21 -2.69 -0.09 13.78
C VAL A 21 -1.23 -0.28 13.36
N PRO A 22 -0.60 -1.41 13.67
CA PRO A 22 0.76 -1.69 13.23
C PRO A 22 0.82 -2.07 11.75
N LEU A 23 1.82 -1.52 11.04
CA LEU A 23 2.31 -2.08 9.78
C LEU A 23 3.31 -3.18 10.11
N HIS A 24 2.92 -4.45 9.99
CA HIS A 24 3.72 -5.57 10.48
C HIS A 24 4.93 -5.87 9.58
N SER A 25 4.76 -5.79 8.27
CA SER A 25 5.86 -6.04 7.34
C SER A 25 5.66 -5.31 6.02
N VAL A 26 6.80 -5.00 5.39
CA VAL A 26 6.89 -4.47 4.04
C VAL A 26 7.90 -5.35 3.29
N ILE A 27 7.45 -6.05 2.27
CA ILE A 27 8.29 -6.90 1.42
C ILE A 27 8.34 -6.27 0.04
N GLU A 28 9.53 -6.09 -0.51
CA GLU A 28 9.76 -5.50 -1.82
C GLU A 28 10.70 -6.41 -2.61
N TRP A 29 10.34 -6.71 -3.85
CA TRP A 29 11.20 -7.48 -4.75
C TRP A 29 11.01 -7.00 -6.19
N SER A 30 11.94 -7.37 -7.06
CA SER A 30 11.84 -7.10 -8.49
C SER A 30 11.96 -8.38 -9.29
N GLU A 31 11.30 -8.42 -10.43
CA GLU A 31 11.47 -9.47 -11.43
C GLU A 31 11.79 -8.86 -12.79
N ASN A 32 12.65 -9.53 -13.55
CA ASN A 32 12.89 -9.17 -14.94
C ASN A 32 11.82 -9.82 -15.81
N THR A 33 10.99 -9.01 -16.45
CA THR A 33 10.00 -9.48 -17.44
C THR A 33 10.54 -9.26 -18.85
N PRO A 34 9.97 -9.92 -19.88
CA PRO A 34 10.30 -9.61 -21.29
C PRO A 34 10.11 -8.14 -21.66
N ASN A 35 9.26 -7.41 -20.91
CA ASN A 35 8.94 -6.01 -21.14
C ASN A 35 9.71 -5.04 -20.21
N GLY A 36 10.66 -5.54 -19.42
CA GLY A 36 11.48 -4.75 -18.50
C GLY A 36 11.36 -5.15 -17.04
N LEU A 37 12.05 -4.40 -16.18
CA LEU A 37 12.07 -4.62 -14.73
C LEU A 37 10.73 -4.21 -14.10
N VAL A 38 10.08 -5.14 -13.39
CA VAL A 38 8.87 -4.88 -12.63
C VAL A 38 9.17 -5.02 -11.14
N TRP A 39 8.75 -4.03 -10.37
CA TRP A 39 8.81 -4.03 -8.91
C TRP A 39 7.48 -4.50 -8.34
N HIS A 40 7.58 -5.24 -7.25
CA HIS A 40 6.46 -5.72 -6.45
C HIS A 40 6.64 -5.26 -5.00
N ALA A 41 5.53 -4.99 -4.34
CA ALA A 41 5.48 -4.67 -2.92
C ALA A 41 4.32 -5.40 -2.24
N GLN A 42 4.54 -5.86 -1.03
CA GLN A 42 3.52 -6.43 -0.15
C GLN A 42 3.55 -5.75 1.21
N LEU A 43 2.37 -5.42 1.75
CA LEU A 43 2.17 -4.81 3.05
C LEU A 43 1.31 -5.73 3.92
N LEU A 44 1.78 -6.10 5.11
CA LEU A 44 1.01 -6.87 6.09
C LEU A 44 0.40 -5.96 7.16
N ILE A 45 -0.92 -5.89 7.21
CA ILE A 45 -1.67 -5.01 8.13
C ILE A 45 -2.86 -5.80 8.67
N LEU A 46 -2.99 -5.90 10.00
CA LEU A 46 -4.09 -6.63 10.66
C LEU A 46 -4.28 -8.08 10.17
N GLY A 47 -3.20 -8.75 9.75
CA GLY A 47 -3.25 -10.12 9.22
C GLY A 47 -3.59 -10.23 7.73
N TYR A 48 -3.87 -9.11 7.05
CA TYR A 48 -4.13 -9.06 5.61
C TYR A 48 -2.90 -8.60 4.83
N ILE A 49 -2.67 -9.21 3.67
CA ILE A 49 -1.59 -8.87 2.75
C ILE A 49 -2.15 -8.04 1.60
N TYR A 50 -1.58 -6.86 1.40
CA TYR A 50 -1.91 -5.96 0.29
C TYR A 50 -0.75 -5.90 -0.68
N GLY A 51 -0.99 -6.30 -1.94
CA GLY A 51 0.01 -6.33 -2.99
C GLY A 51 -0.09 -5.14 -3.95
N GLY A 52 1.05 -4.74 -4.50
CA GLY A 52 1.15 -3.73 -5.54
C GLY A 52 2.34 -3.99 -6.46
N ARG A 53 2.27 -3.48 -7.68
CA ARG A 53 3.29 -3.62 -8.72
C ARG A 53 3.55 -2.30 -9.44
N GLY A 54 4.74 -2.13 -10.01
CA GLY A 54 5.03 -0.95 -10.79
C GLY A 54 6.40 -0.99 -11.43
N TRP A 55 6.64 -0.04 -12.35
CA TRP A 55 7.93 0.11 -13.00
C TRP A 55 9.03 0.63 -12.07
N THR A 56 8.67 1.07 -10.86
CA THR A 56 9.60 1.51 -9.81
C THR A 56 9.16 0.96 -8.45
N LYS A 57 10.11 0.84 -7.51
CA LYS A 57 9.84 0.48 -6.09
C LYS A 57 8.73 1.36 -5.50
N MET A 58 8.84 2.67 -5.71
CA MET A 58 7.91 3.65 -5.17
C MET A 58 6.49 3.41 -5.67
N LEU A 59 6.31 3.18 -6.98
CA LEU A 59 4.99 2.89 -7.56
C LEU A 59 4.39 1.59 -7.02
N ALA A 60 5.19 0.53 -6.90
CA ALA A 60 4.72 -0.74 -6.34
C ALA A 60 4.22 -0.60 -4.90
N LYS A 61 4.98 0.09 -4.04
CA LYS A 61 4.59 0.38 -2.65
C LYS A 61 3.34 1.22 -2.56
N ASN A 62 3.27 2.27 -3.37
CA ASN A 62 2.15 3.19 -3.40
C ASN A 62 0.88 2.49 -3.89
N GLN A 63 0.96 1.60 -4.88
CA GLN A 63 -0.18 0.80 -5.30
C GLN A 63 -0.66 -0.14 -4.19
N ALA A 64 0.25 -0.84 -3.51
CA ALA A 64 -0.08 -1.71 -2.37
C ALA A 64 -0.77 -0.90 -1.25
N ALA A 65 -0.25 0.30 -0.98
CA ALA A 65 -0.80 1.19 0.04
C ALA A 65 -2.16 1.77 -0.32
N ALA A 66 -2.41 2.09 -1.59
CA ALA A 66 -3.70 2.55 -2.07
C ALA A 66 -4.77 1.46 -1.87
N GLY A 67 -4.45 0.20 -2.17
CA GLY A 67 -5.33 -0.94 -1.90
C GLY A 67 -5.63 -1.10 -0.41
N ALA A 68 -4.60 -1.04 0.44
CA ALA A 68 -4.77 -1.11 1.90
C ALA A 68 -5.65 0.04 2.44
N LEU A 69 -5.38 1.28 2.02
CA LEU A 69 -6.14 2.46 2.43
C LEU A 69 -7.61 2.37 2.04
N TYR A 70 -7.91 1.89 0.84
CA TYR A 70 -9.28 1.72 0.37
C TYR A 70 -10.07 0.79 1.29
N VAL A 71 -9.51 -0.37 1.62
CA VAL A 71 -10.15 -1.36 2.50
C VAL A 71 -10.29 -0.82 3.92
N LEU A 72 -9.19 -0.30 4.50
CA LEU A 72 -9.20 0.19 5.87
C LEU A 72 -10.17 1.36 6.06
N ARG A 73 -10.20 2.34 5.15
CA ARG A 73 -11.17 3.44 5.25
C ARG A 73 -12.62 2.92 5.22
N GLY A 74 -12.92 1.94 4.38
CA GLY A 74 -14.24 1.27 4.36
C GLY A 74 -14.59 0.64 5.70
N SER A 75 -13.65 -0.10 6.31
CA SER A 75 -13.86 -0.75 7.62
C SER A 75 -14.04 0.25 8.78
N TYR A 76 -13.32 1.37 8.76
CA TYR A 76 -13.40 2.38 9.84
C TYR A 76 -14.53 3.41 9.65
N SER A 77 -15.11 3.51 8.45
CA SER A 77 -16.29 4.38 8.22
C SER A 77 -17.59 3.79 8.77
N GLY A 78 -17.64 2.46 8.99
CA GLY A 78 -18.81 1.77 9.56
C GLY A 78 -18.94 1.84 11.07
N ILE A 79 -17.97 2.44 11.78
CA ILE A 79 -17.92 2.53 13.25
C ILE A 79 -18.32 3.92 13.77
N ALA A 80 -18.70 4.82 12.87
CA ALA A 80 -19.20 6.15 13.17
C ALA A 80 -20.69 6.26 12.80
N ASN A 81 -21.53 5.47 13.47
CA ASN A 81 -22.97 5.68 13.57
C ASN A 81 -23.46 5.17 14.93
#